data_AF-D4HNJ3-F1
#
_entry.id   AF-D4HNJ3-F1
#
_cell.length_a   1.000
_cell.length_b   1.000
_cell.length_c   1.000
_cell.angle_alpha   90.00
_cell.angle_beta   90.00
_cell.angle_gamma   90.00
#
_symmetry.space_group_name_H-M   'P 1'
#
loop_
_entity.id
_entity.type
_entity.pdbx_description
1 polymer ?
#
loop_
_entity_poly.entity_id
_entity_poly.type
_entity_poly.pdbx_seq_one_letter_code
_entity_poly.pdbx_strand_id
1 'polypeptide(L)' 'IILQCPNKMPSGMIKADDRKLCPPSRCRMKLSMESSIHHFELYTEGFSVPAPSTYTSVEA' A
#
# COMPACT_ATOMS: atom_id res chain seq x y z
N ILE A 1 9.60 22.52 6.58
CA ILE A 1 9.22 21.14 6.15
C ILE A 1 10.15 20.64 5.03
N ILE A 2 10.13 21.24 3.84
CA ILE A 2 10.89 20.74 2.65
C ILE A 2 12.40 20.57 2.89
N LEU A 3 13.07 21.51 3.59
CA LEU A 3 14.51 21.37 3.88
C LEU A 3 14.85 20.36 4.98
N GLN A 4 13.88 20.01 5.84
CA GLN A 4 14.10 19.12 6.98
C GLN A 4 13.82 17.67 6.62
N CYS A 5 12.87 17.40 5.71
CA CYS A 5 12.52 16.04 5.30
C CYS A 5 13.70 15.27 4.68
N PRO A 6 14.49 15.83 3.74
CA PRO A 6 15.63 15.13 3.14
C PRO A 6 16.71 14.74 4.17
N ASN A 7 16.95 15.62 5.14
CA ASN A 7 17.95 15.40 6.18
C ASN A 7 17.52 14.37 7.24
N LYS A 8 16.23 14.01 7.28
CA LYS A 8 15.64 13.08 8.24
C LYS A 8 14.97 11.87 7.57
N MET A 9 15.29 11.56 6.32
CA MET A 9 14.67 10.44 5.61
C MET A 9 15.09 9.09 6.23
N PRO A 10 14.16 8.32 6.82
CA PRO A 10 14.45 6.97 7.26
C PRO A 10 14.52 6.01 6.07
N SER A 11 15.34 4.98 6.18
CA SER A 11 15.36 3.86 5.24
C SER A 11 14.37 2.78 5.64
N GLY A 12 13.84 2.02 4.67
CA GLY A 12 12.97 0.88 4.94
C GLY A 12 11.83 0.75 3.94
N MET A 13 10.78 0.04 4.38
CA MET A 13 9.59 -0.22 3.58
C MET A 13 8.72 1.04 3.46
N ILE A 14 8.32 1.37 2.24
CA ILE A 14 7.43 2.50 1.94
C ILE A 14 5.94 2.12 1.89
N LYS A 15 5.65 0.82 1.87
CA LYS A 15 4.30 0.25 1.84
C LYS A 15 4.14 -0.71 3.00
N ALA A 16 2.91 -0.92 3.45
CA ALA A 16 2.60 -1.98 4.40
C ALA A 16 2.97 -3.35 3.81
N ASP A 17 3.37 -4.30 4.66
CA ASP A 17 3.71 -5.68 4.25
C ASP A 17 2.46 -6.54 3.94
N ASP A 18 1.26 -6.01 4.19
CA ASP A 18 0.01 -6.70 3.90
C ASP A 18 -0.34 -6.62 2.41
N ARG A 19 -0.24 -7.77 1.73
CA ARG A 19 -0.50 -7.94 0.29
C ARG A 19 -1.99 -7.91 -0.07
N LYS A 20 -2.89 -7.95 0.92
CA LYS A 20 -4.33 -7.78 0.70
C LYS A 20 -4.74 -6.31 0.65
N LEU A 21 -3.89 -5.42 1.16
CA LEU A 21 -4.14 -3.98 1.20
C LEU A 21 -3.24 -3.21 0.23
N CYS A 22 -1.99 -3.65 0.08
CA CYS A 22 -1.01 -3.05 -0.82
C CYS A 22 -0.71 -3.98 -2.00
N PRO A 23 -0.65 -3.45 -3.24
CA PRO A 23 -0.28 -4.28 -4.38
C PRO A 23 1.19 -4.74 -4.26
N PRO A 24 1.49 -5.99 -4.62
CA PRO A 24 2.84 -6.52 -4.55
C PRO A 24 3.78 -5.78 -5.53
N SER A 25 5.08 -5.87 -5.28
CA SER A 25 6.07 -5.32 -6.21
C SER A 25 6.02 -6.06 -7.55
N ARG A 26 6.27 -5.35 -8.66
CA ARG A 26 6.22 -5.95 -10.01
C ARG A 26 7.17 -7.13 -10.18
N CYS A 27 8.33 -7.10 -9.52
CA CYS A 27 9.26 -8.22 -9.54
C CYS A 27 8.66 -9.46 -8.89
N ARG A 28 7.99 -9.31 -7.73
CA ARG A 28 7.41 -10.43 -6.99
C ARG A 28 6.15 -10.98 -7.66
N MET A 29 5.34 -10.10 -8.25
CA MET A 29 4.17 -10.49 -9.04
C MET A 29 4.53 -11.48 -10.16
N LYS A 30 5.59 -11.22 -10.91
CA LYS A 30 6.03 -12.07 -12.03
C LYS A 30 6.62 -13.42 -11.59
N LEU A 31 7.06 -13.54 -10.34
CA LEU A 31 7.76 -14.73 -9.83
C LEU A 31 6.88 -15.63 -8.96
N SER A 32 5.79 -15.10 -8.39
CA SER A 32 4.95 -15.80 -7.44
C SER A 32 3.49 -15.76 -7.87
N MET A 33 2.89 -16.95 -8.00
CA MET A 33 1.47 -17.11 -8.32
C MET A 33 0.57 -16.37 -7.33
N GLU A 34 0.83 -16.54 -6.02
CA GLU A 34 0.08 -15.87 -4.94
C GLU A 34 0.13 -14.33 -5.08
N SER A 35 1.27 -13.78 -5.48
CA SER A 35 1.40 -12.33 -5.72
C SER A 35 0.60 -11.88 -6.95
N SER A 36 0.47 -12.73 -7.97
CA SER A 36 -0.39 -12.43 -9.13
C SER A 36 -1.87 -12.47 -8.78
N ILE A 37 -2.30 -13.42 -7.95
CA ILE A 37 -3.69 -13.51 -7.47
C ILE A 37 -4.06 -12.27 -6.65
N HIS A 38 -3.24 -11.91 -5.65
CA HIS A 38 -3.49 -10.71 -4.85
C HIS A 38 -3.49 -9.42 -5.67
N HIS A 39 -2.62 -9.31 -6.68
CA HIS A 39 -2.69 -8.18 -7.61
C HIS A 39 -4.02 -8.20 -8.37
N PHE A 40 -4.44 -9.34 -8.91
CA PHE A 40 -5.68 -9.43 -9.66
C PHE A 40 -6.89 -9.04 -8.81
N GLU A 41 -7.11 -9.72 -7.67
CA GLU A 41 -8.24 -9.46 -6.76
C GLU A 41 -8.28 -7.99 -6.32
N LEU A 42 -7.15 -7.42 -5.90
CA LEU A 42 -7.09 -6.03 -5.41
C LEU A 42 -7.45 -5.01 -6.50
N TYR A 43 -7.10 -5.27 -7.76
CA TYR A 43 -7.39 -4.34 -8.87
C TYR A 43 -8.76 -4.57 -9.50
N THR A 44 -9.38 -5.74 -9.33
CA THR A 44 -10.71 -6.03 -9.87
C THR A 44 -11.82 -5.84 -8.83
N GLU A 45 -11.68 -6.41 -7.65
CA GLU A 45 -12.69 -6.40 -6.58
C GLU A 45 -12.37 -5.36 -5.50
N GLY A 46 -11.10 -4.99 -5.34
CA GLY A 46 -10.65 -4.13 -4.25
C GLY A 46 -10.42 -4.91 -2.95
N PHE A 47 -10.37 -4.18 -1.84
CA PHE A 47 -10.25 -4.78 -0.50
C PHE A 47 -11.46 -4.42 0.35
N SER A 48 -11.86 -5.31 1.25
CA SER A 48 -12.98 -5.07 2.15
C SER A 48 -12.58 -4.11 3.27
N VAL A 49 -13.29 -2.99 3.39
CA VAL A 49 -13.11 -2.03 4.48
C VAL A 49 -14.08 -2.38 5.62
N PRO A 50 -13.61 -2.52 6.87
CA PRO A 50 -14.45 -2.97 7.98
C PRO A 50 -15.48 -1.94 8.47
N ALA A 51 -15.25 -0.64 8.26
CA ALA A 51 -16.13 0.43 8.74
C ALA A 51 -16.84 1.13 7.56
N PRO A 52 -18.17 1.32 7.63
CA PRO A 52 -18.94 1.94 6.54
C PRO A 52 -18.84 3.47 6.51
N SER A 53 -18.42 4.12 7.62
CA SER A 53 -18.20 5.56 7.65
C SER A 53 -17.18 5.96 8.72
N THR A 54 -16.35 6.96 8.40
CA THR A 54 -15.43 7.62 9.33
C THR A 54 -15.22 9.06 8.88
N TYR A 55 -14.93 9.98 9.80
CA TYR A 55 -14.60 11.37 9.51
C TYR A 55 -13.17 11.66 9.96
N THR A 56 -12.31 12.07 9.03
CA THR A 56 -10.92 12.44 9.30
C THR A 56 -10.58 13.76 8.59
N SER A 57 -10.00 14.71 9.32
CA SER A 57 -9.60 16.01 8.80
C SER A 57 -8.07 16.16 8.79
N VAL A 58 -7.54 16.85 7.79
CA VAL A 58 -6.13 17.24 7.67
C VAL A 58 -6.03 18.74 7.41
N GLU A 59 -4.89 19.35 7.75
CA GLU A 59 -4.59 20.72 7.33
C GLU A 59 -4.31 20.72 5.82
N ALA A 60 -5.04 21.55 5.08
CA ALA A 60 -4.94 21.70 3.62
C ALA A 60 -3.94 22.80 3.23
#